data_AF-B7PX14-F1
#
_entry.id   AF-B7PX14-F1
#
_cell.length_a   1.000
_cell.length_b   1.000
_cell.length_c   1.000
_cell.angle_alpha   90.00
_cell.angle_beta   90.00
_cell.angle_gamma   90.00
#
_symmetry.space_group_name_H-M   'P 1'
#
loop_
_entity.id
_entity.type
_entity.pdbx_description
1 polymer ?
#
loop_
_entity_poly.entity_id
_entity_poly.type
_entity_poly.pdbx_seq_one_letter_code
_entity_poly.pdbx_strand_id
1 'polypeptide(L)'
;LATKDETGRFCCVCCSNAFDSERDLVVHQRWHTGERPFQCSKCFDSFASVSALVLHRGSVHDRRSMFRCTFCGRAFTEGSAYSKHLSRHRKAGARFQCSCLRMFRSESELKKHLDVHDSGTGHGCPLCRRLYETPLALGAHVTKHKTHTSPKAKENE
;
A
#
# COMPACT_ATOMS: atom_id res chain seq x y z
N LEU A 1 6.16 -24.82 -13.04
CA LEU A 1 7.01 -24.30 -14.13
C LEU A 1 6.62 -22.84 -14.34
N ALA A 2 7.53 -21.90 -14.04
CA ALA A 2 7.32 -20.48 -14.29
C ALA A 2 7.58 -20.18 -15.77
N THR A 3 6.67 -19.49 -16.44
CA THR A 3 6.89 -19.03 -17.82
C THR A 3 7.46 -17.63 -17.77
N LYS A 4 8.54 -17.39 -18.52
CA LYS A 4 9.06 -16.03 -18.75
C LYS A 4 8.34 -15.44 -19.95
N ASP A 5 7.91 -14.18 -19.86
CA ASP A 5 7.40 -13.45 -21.01
C ASP A 5 8.54 -12.94 -21.91
N GLU A 6 8.16 -12.36 -23.06
CA GLU A 6 9.07 -11.73 -24.03
C GLU A 6 9.90 -10.57 -23.45
N THR A 7 9.49 -10.01 -22.30
CA THR A 7 10.21 -8.98 -21.56
C THR A 7 11.11 -9.54 -20.45
N GLY A 8 11.18 -10.86 -20.30
CA GLY A 8 11.97 -11.57 -19.29
C GLY A 8 11.34 -11.60 -17.89
N ARG A 9 10.09 -11.17 -17.72
CA ARG A 9 9.35 -11.22 -16.45
C ARG A 9 8.71 -12.58 -16.23
N PHE A 10 8.55 -12.96 -14.97
CA PHE A 10 7.97 -14.24 -14.56
C PHE A 10 6.44 -14.15 -14.46
N CYS A 11 5.73 -14.96 -15.21
CA CYS A 11 4.27 -14.89 -15.32
C CYS A 11 3.56 -15.99 -14.54
N CYS A 12 2.47 -15.60 -13.87
CA CYS A 12 1.56 -16.55 -13.25
C CYS A 12 0.63 -17.17 -14.29
N VAL A 13 0.70 -18.48 -14.44
CA VAL A 13 -0.16 -19.24 -15.37
C VAL A 13 -1.65 -19.22 -14.98
N CYS A 14 -1.98 -18.90 -13.72
CA CYS A 14 -3.35 -18.90 -13.21
C CYS A 14 -4.08 -17.56 -13.39
N CYS A 15 -3.36 -16.44 -13.47
CA CYS A 15 -3.99 -15.11 -13.49
C CYS A 15 -3.25 -14.05 -14.32
N SER A 16 -2.26 -14.46 -15.12
CA SER A 16 -1.47 -13.62 -16.03
C SER A 16 -0.74 -12.43 -15.39
N ASN A 17 -0.62 -12.40 -14.06
CA ASN A 17 0.20 -11.41 -13.36
C ASN A 17 1.69 -11.66 -13.64
N ALA A 18 2.42 -10.60 -13.95
CA ALA A 18 3.87 -10.64 -14.20
C ALA A 18 4.66 -10.10 -12.99
N PHE A 19 5.80 -10.74 -12.72
CA PHE A 19 6.67 -10.46 -11.58
C PHE A 19 8.12 -10.27 -12.04
N ASP A 20 8.83 -9.36 -11.37
CA ASP A 20 10.22 -9.04 -11.70
C ASP A 20 11.20 -10.13 -11.24
N SER A 21 10.78 -11.03 -10.34
CA SER A 21 11.60 -12.13 -9.85
C SER A 21 10.80 -13.43 -9.69
N GLU A 22 11.48 -14.57 -9.84
CA GLU A 22 10.90 -15.89 -9.62
C GLU A 22 10.41 -16.07 -8.19
N ARG A 23 11.15 -15.53 -7.21
CA ARG A 23 10.75 -15.56 -5.79
C ARG A 23 9.39 -14.90 -5.59
N ASP A 24 9.15 -13.75 -6.20
CA ASP A 24 7.88 -13.04 -6.08
C ASP A 24 6.74 -13.81 -6.74
N LEU A 25 6.99 -14.45 -7.88
CA LEU A 25 6.01 -15.35 -8.51
C LEU A 25 5.67 -16.55 -7.62
N VAL A 26 6.67 -17.21 -7.02
CA VAL A 26 6.44 -18.36 -6.12
C VAL A 26 5.62 -17.95 -4.90
N VAL A 27 5.93 -16.81 -4.28
CA VAL A 27 5.14 -16.27 -3.16
C VAL A 27 3.72 -15.92 -3.62
N HIS A 28 3.55 -15.37 -4.82
CA HIS A 28 2.24 -15.09 -5.39
C HIS A 28 1.42 -16.38 -5.62
N GLN A 29 2.04 -17.45 -6.13
CA GLN A 29 1.38 -18.73 -6.37
C GLN A 29 0.78 -19.34 -5.11
N ARG A 30 1.39 -19.08 -3.93
CA ARG A 30 0.83 -19.48 -2.64
C ARG A 30 -0.55 -18.89 -2.35
N TRP A 31 -0.91 -17.77 -2.99
CA TRP A 31 -2.27 -17.23 -2.90
C TRP A 31 -3.29 -18.13 -3.62
N HIS A 32 -2.89 -18.77 -4.72
CA HIS A 32 -3.74 -19.72 -5.43
C HIS A 32 -3.84 -21.06 -4.71
N THR A 33 -2.73 -21.55 -4.16
CA THR A 33 -2.70 -22.86 -3.47
C THR A 33 -3.17 -22.77 -2.01
N GLY A 34 -3.22 -21.56 -1.44
CA GLY A 34 -3.51 -21.35 -0.02
C GLY A 34 -2.35 -21.71 0.92
N GLU A 35 -1.18 -22.08 0.38
CA GLU A 35 -0.02 -22.48 1.19
C GLU A 35 0.48 -21.30 2.04
N ARG A 36 0.61 -21.54 3.34
CA ARG A 36 1.07 -20.54 4.30
C ARG A 36 2.15 -21.14 5.21
N PRO A 37 3.37 -21.32 4.70
CA PRO A 37 4.39 -22.10 5.41
C PRO A 37 5.01 -21.37 6.60
N PHE A 38 4.77 -20.05 6.74
CA PHE A 38 5.39 -19.25 7.79
C PHE A 38 4.43 -19.02 8.95
N GLN A 39 4.60 -19.78 10.02
CA GLN A 39 3.75 -19.68 11.21
C GLN A 39 4.33 -18.74 12.28
N CYS A 40 3.47 -17.94 12.91
CA CYS A 40 3.82 -17.18 14.10
C CYS A 40 3.89 -18.09 15.32
N SER A 41 5.04 -18.15 15.98
CA SER A 41 5.22 -18.96 17.19
C SER A 41 4.43 -18.48 18.42
N LYS A 42 3.87 -17.25 18.40
CA LYS A 42 3.13 -16.67 19.53
C LYS A 42 1.62 -16.93 19.44
N CYS A 43 1.02 -16.76 18.26
CA CYS A 43 -0.42 -16.90 18.04
C CYS A 43 -0.80 -17.96 17.01
N PHE A 44 0.18 -18.66 16.43
CA PHE A 44 0.00 -19.74 15.46
C PHE A 44 -0.64 -19.34 14.11
N ASP A 45 -0.82 -18.03 13.87
CA ASP A 45 -1.23 -17.51 12.57
C ASP A 45 -0.20 -17.83 11.49
N SER A 46 -0.68 -18.25 10.32
CA SER A 46 0.16 -18.69 9.20
C SER A 46 0.12 -17.68 8.04
N PHE A 47 1.29 -17.44 7.43
CA PHE A 47 1.53 -16.44 6.41
C PHE A 47 2.21 -17.02 5.17
N ALA A 48 1.94 -16.43 4.00
CA ALA A 48 2.49 -16.86 2.72
C ALA A 48 3.94 -16.40 2.47
N SER A 49 4.43 -15.41 3.24
CA SER A 49 5.80 -14.89 3.15
C SER A 49 6.38 -14.52 4.51
N VAL A 50 7.71 -14.57 4.63
CA VAL A 50 8.44 -14.13 5.83
C VAL A 50 8.16 -12.66 6.14
N SER A 51 8.13 -11.78 5.12
CA SER A 51 7.85 -10.36 5.31
C SER A 51 6.48 -10.13 5.94
N ALA A 52 5.46 -10.91 5.55
CA ALA A 52 4.13 -10.82 6.16
C ALA A 52 4.14 -11.27 7.63
N LEU A 53 4.86 -12.35 7.95
CA LEU A 53 5.05 -12.80 9.33
C LEU A 53 5.77 -11.75 10.19
N VAL A 54 6.84 -11.13 9.68
CA VAL A 54 7.60 -10.10 10.40
C VAL A 54 6.75 -8.85 10.63
N LEU A 55 5.98 -8.42 9.63
CA LEU A 55 5.01 -7.32 9.76
C LEU A 55 3.97 -7.62 10.84
N HIS A 56 3.38 -8.81 10.80
CA HIS A 56 2.43 -9.27 11.81
C HIS A 56 3.05 -9.22 13.21
N ARG A 57 4.23 -9.85 13.42
CA ARG A 57 4.92 -9.87 14.71
C ARG A 57 5.17 -8.47 15.26
N GLY A 58 5.73 -7.59 14.44
CA GLY A 58 6.04 -6.23 14.85
C GLY A 58 4.79 -5.41 15.19
N SER A 59 3.72 -5.57 14.42
CA SER A 59 2.48 -4.82 14.64
C SER A 59 1.60 -5.33 15.79
N VAL A 60 1.55 -6.65 15.99
CA VAL A 60 0.61 -7.31 16.93
C VAL A 60 1.27 -7.62 18.26
N HIS A 61 2.50 -8.14 18.26
CA HIS A 61 3.14 -8.66 19.47
C HIS A 61 4.14 -7.69 20.07
N ASP A 62 4.96 -7.06 19.23
CA ASP A 62 6.11 -6.29 19.73
C ASP A 62 5.85 -4.78 19.73
N ARG A 63 4.68 -4.34 19.22
CA ARG A 63 4.28 -2.93 19.04
C ARG A 63 5.38 -2.07 18.38
N ARG A 64 6.24 -2.69 17.56
CA ARG A 64 7.30 -2.02 16.83
C ARG A 64 6.66 -1.07 15.82
N SER A 65 7.06 0.20 15.88
CA SER A 65 6.62 1.20 14.91
C SER A 65 7.18 0.84 13.52
N MET A 66 6.28 0.42 12.64
CA MET A 66 6.57 0.15 11.23
C MET A 66 6.51 1.47 10.45
N PHE A 67 7.28 1.57 9.36
CA PHE A 67 7.12 2.69 8.44
C PHE A 67 5.80 2.51 7.69
N ARG A 68 4.78 3.29 8.08
CA ARG A 68 3.45 3.21 7.48
C ARG A 68 3.27 4.32 6.46
N CYS A 69 2.96 3.94 5.23
CA CYS A 69 2.58 4.88 4.20
C CYS A 69 1.20 5.47 4.50
N THR A 70 1.13 6.78 4.66
CA THR A 70 -0.13 7.50 4.90
C THR A 70 -1.03 7.52 3.66
N PHE A 71 -0.49 7.34 2.45
CA PHE A 71 -1.27 7.32 1.21
C PHE A 71 -2.09 6.06 0.98
N CYS A 72 -1.55 4.90 1.36
CA CYS A 72 -2.17 3.61 1.06
C CYS A 72 -2.24 2.67 2.27
N GLY A 73 -1.81 3.11 3.44
CA GLY A 73 -1.83 2.32 4.68
C GLY A 73 -0.80 1.18 4.74
N ARG A 74 -0.04 0.95 3.66
CA ARG A 74 0.94 -0.15 3.58
C ARG A 74 2.08 0.07 4.57
N ALA A 75 2.41 -0.97 5.32
CA ALA A 75 3.46 -0.95 6.33
C ALA A 75 4.73 -1.64 5.83
N PHE A 76 5.88 -1.10 6.23
CA PHE A 76 7.21 -1.58 5.86
C PHE A 76 8.07 -1.76 7.10
N THR A 77 8.80 -2.87 7.15
CA THR A 77 9.76 -3.20 8.21
C THR A 77 11.06 -2.42 8.08
N GLU A 78 11.39 -2.00 6.86
CA GLU A 78 12.65 -1.35 6.46
C GLU A 78 12.39 0.03 5.87
N GLY A 79 13.19 1.01 6.28
CA GLY A 79 13.08 2.39 5.80
C GLY A 79 13.44 2.52 4.31
N SER A 80 14.37 1.72 3.80
CA SER A 80 14.75 1.70 2.38
C SER A 80 13.59 1.22 1.49
N ALA A 81 12.89 0.16 1.90
CA ALA A 81 11.69 -0.35 1.24
C ALA A 81 10.55 0.68 1.30
N TYR A 82 10.38 1.37 2.43
CA TYR A 82 9.44 2.47 2.56
C TYR A 82 9.74 3.64 1.61
N SER A 83 10.99 4.08 1.53
CA SER A 83 11.41 5.16 0.62
C SER A 83 11.21 4.79 -0.86
N LYS A 84 11.56 3.55 -1.24
CA LYS A 84 11.28 3.02 -2.60
C LYS A 84 9.78 2.91 -2.87
N HIS A 85 8.97 2.67 -1.86
CA HIS A 85 7.52 2.69 -2.00
C HIS A 85 6.99 4.12 -2.15
N LEU A 86 7.49 5.08 -1.38
CA LEU A 86 7.08 6.49 -1.49
C LEU A 86 7.38 7.07 -2.87
N SER A 87 8.48 6.65 -3.51
CA SER A 87 8.76 7.08 -4.88
C SER A 87 7.70 6.60 -5.88
N ARG A 88 6.95 5.52 -5.61
CA ARG A 88 5.83 5.08 -6.46
C ARG A 88 4.60 5.99 -6.34
N HIS A 89 4.49 6.79 -5.27
CA HIS A 89 3.48 7.85 -5.13
C HIS A 89 3.92 9.17 -5.78
N ARG A 90 5.20 9.29 -6.14
CA ARG A 90 5.76 10.47 -6.79
C ARG A 90 5.30 10.48 -8.25
N LYS A 91 4.37 11.39 -8.60
CA LYS A 91 4.04 11.67 -10.00
C LYS A 91 5.30 12.10 -10.75
N ALA A 92 5.47 11.67 -12.00
CA ALA A 92 6.62 12.07 -12.82
C ALA A 92 6.74 13.61 -12.84
N GLY A 93 7.95 14.13 -12.58
CA GLY A 93 8.21 15.57 -12.47
C GLY A 93 7.84 16.21 -11.12
N ALA A 94 7.28 15.48 -10.16
CA ALA A 94 7.00 16.03 -8.84
C ALA A 94 8.30 16.22 -8.03
N ARG A 95 8.59 17.46 -7.63
CA ARG A 95 9.81 17.86 -6.88
C ARG A 95 9.50 18.52 -5.55
N PHE A 96 8.28 19.02 -5.35
CA PHE A 96 7.90 19.80 -4.18
C PHE A 96 7.03 18.94 -3.26
N GLN A 97 7.40 18.84 -1.98
CA GLN A 97 6.74 17.98 -0.99
C GLN A 97 6.13 18.84 0.12
N CYS A 98 4.83 18.65 0.40
CA CYS A 98 4.17 19.22 1.56
C CYS A 98 4.50 18.40 2.84
N SER A 99 4.32 18.98 4.03
CA SER A 99 4.39 18.29 5.33
C SER A 99 3.40 17.12 5.43
N CYS A 100 2.27 17.17 4.72
CA CYS A 100 1.35 16.03 4.55
C CYS A 100 1.84 14.96 3.55
N LEU A 101 3.11 15.06 3.13
CA LEU A 101 3.84 14.24 2.17
C LEU A 101 3.33 14.33 0.72
N ARG A 102 2.35 15.20 0.43
CA ARG A 102 1.81 15.35 -0.93
C ARG A 102 2.86 15.96 -1.86
N MET A 103 3.03 15.33 -3.01
CA MET A 103 4.02 15.70 -4.02
C MET A 103 3.39 16.54 -5.14
N PHE A 104 4.06 17.62 -5.52
CA PHE A 104 3.66 18.58 -6.55
C PHE A 104 4.76 18.77 -7.60
N ARG A 105 4.36 19.04 -8.85
CA ARG A 105 5.28 19.27 -9.97
C ARG A 105 5.80 20.71 -10.04
N SER A 106 5.14 21.64 -9.35
CA SER A 106 5.56 23.04 -9.25
C SER A 106 5.33 23.58 -7.85
N GLU A 107 6.10 24.61 -7.49
CA GLU A 107 5.95 25.33 -6.22
C GLU A 107 4.60 26.06 -6.13
N SER A 108 4.09 26.59 -7.26
CA SER A 108 2.80 27.27 -7.31
C SER A 108 1.62 26.35 -6.97
N GLU A 109 1.67 25.08 -7.38
CA GLU A 109 0.67 24.09 -7.00
C GLU A 109 0.79 23.69 -5.51
N LEU A 110 2.00 23.67 -4.96
CA LEU A 110 2.20 23.47 -3.52
C LEU A 110 1.62 24.65 -2.72
N LYS A 111 1.87 25.91 -3.13
CA LYS A 111 1.32 27.09 -2.45
C LYS A 111 -0.21 27.07 -2.37
N LYS A 112 -0.87 26.80 -3.50
CA LYS A 112 -2.34 26.62 -3.55
C LYS A 112 -2.84 25.51 -2.61
N HIS A 113 -2.05 24.46 -2.44
CA HIS A 113 -2.38 23.41 -1.50
C HIS A 113 -2.14 23.79 -0.03
N LEU A 114 -1.15 24.64 0.26
CA LEU A 114 -0.88 25.12 1.61
C LEU A 114 -2.03 25.97 2.15
N ASP A 115 -2.75 26.68 1.29
CA ASP A 115 -3.98 27.41 1.65
C ASP A 115 -5.04 26.50 2.29
N VAL A 116 -5.05 25.21 1.96
CA VAL A 116 -5.98 24.21 2.53
C VAL A 116 -5.66 23.92 4.02
N HIS A 117 -4.39 24.09 4.43
CA HIS A 117 -3.98 23.96 5.83
C HIS A 117 -4.22 25.25 6.60
N ASP A 118 -3.86 26.40 6.02
CA ASP A 118 -3.94 27.71 6.68
C ASP A 118 -5.39 28.22 6.80
N SER A 119 -6.25 27.93 5.81
CA SER A 119 -7.63 28.42 5.80
C SER A 119 -8.60 27.52 6.58
N GLY A 120 -8.17 26.33 7.01
CA GLY A 120 -9.04 25.35 7.69
C GLY A 120 -10.22 24.85 6.84
N THR A 121 -10.29 25.21 5.56
CA THR A 121 -11.35 24.85 4.61
C THR A 121 -11.20 23.45 4.04
N GLY A 122 -10.12 22.74 4.41
CA GLY A 122 -9.83 21.40 3.93
C GLY A 122 -10.77 20.32 4.48
N HIS A 123 -11.37 19.55 3.58
CA HIS A 123 -12.17 18.38 3.95
C HIS A 123 -11.28 17.14 4.09
N GLY A 124 -11.12 16.66 5.33
CA GLY A 124 -10.31 15.48 5.63
C GLY A 124 -11.03 14.16 5.36
N CYS A 125 -10.34 13.22 4.72
CA CYS A 125 -10.83 11.85 4.58
C CYS A 125 -10.79 11.14 5.93
N PRO A 126 -11.89 10.57 6.42
CA PRO A 126 -11.91 9.88 7.71
C PRO A 126 -11.05 8.60 7.73
N LEU A 127 -10.79 8.01 6.55
CA LEU A 127 -10.07 6.73 6.42
C LEU A 127 -8.55 6.90 6.33
N CYS A 128 -8.07 7.97 5.68
CA CYS A 128 -6.63 8.18 5.44
C CYS A 128 -6.13 9.58 5.81
N ARG A 129 -6.99 10.42 6.39
CA ARG A 129 -6.71 11.80 6.83
C ARG A 129 -6.17 12.73 5.74
N ARG A 130 -6.40 12.38 4.47
CA ARG A 130 -6.03 13.20 3.32
C ARG A 130 -6.98 14.38 3.16
N LEU A 131 -6.44 15.58 2.98
CA LEU A 131 -7.21 16.82 2.83
C LEU A 131 -7.57 17.11 1.37
N TYR A 132 -8.77 17.65 1.17
CA TYR A 132 -9.34 18.01 -0.12
C TYR A 132 -9.90 19.43 -0.08
N GLU A 133 -9.75 20.15 -1.19
CA GLU A 133 -10.26 21.52 -1.37
C GLU A 133 -11.80 21.58 -1.37
N THR A 134 -12.49 20.50 -1.78
CA THR A 134 -13.96 20.46 -1.83
C THR A 134 -14.52 19.12 -1.33
N PRO A 135 -15.78 19.10 -0.83
CA PRO A 135 -16.45 17.86 -0.42
C PRO A 135 -16.64 16.88 -1.57
N LEU A 136 -16.85 17.40 -2.80
CA LEU A 136 -17.01 16.58 -4.01
C LEU A 136 -15.72 15.80 -4.32
N ALA A 137 -14.57 16.45 -4.25
CA ALA A 137 -13.27 15.82 -4.46
C ALA A 137 -12.95 14.79 -3.37
N LEU A 138 -13.35 15.07 -2.12
CA LEU A 138 -13.28 14.08 -1.03
C LEU A 138 -14.20 12.89 -1.32
N GLY A 139 -15.45 13.11 -1.75
CA GLY A 139 -16.41 12.06 -2.09
C GLY A 139 -15.87 11.13 -3.19
N ALA A 140 -15.35 11.69 -4.27
CA ALA A 140 -14.72 10.95 -5.37
C ALA A 140 -13.46 10.19 -4.96
N HIS A 141 -12.77 10.61 -3.89
CA HIS A 141 -11.68 9.86 -3.30
C HIS A 141 -12.17 8.73 -2.40
N VAL A 142 -13.16 8.99 -1.54
CA VAL A 142 -13.69 8.00 -0.58
C VAL A 142 -14.30 6.81 -1.30
N THR A 143 -14.93 7.02 -2.47
CA THR A 143 -15.42 5.93 -3.32
C THR A 143 -14.30 4.99 -3.79
N LYS A 144 -13.05 5.48 -3.93
CA LYS A 144 -11.88 4.65 -4.28
C LYS A 144 -11.32 3.84 -3.11
N HIS A 145 -11.69 4.15 -1.86
CA HIS A 145 -11.38 3.25 -0.73
C HIS A 145 -12.27 2.01 -0.75
N LYS A 146 -13.53 2.15 -1.20
CA LYS A 146 -14.50 1.05 -1.28
C LYS A 146 -14.06 -0.05 -2.26
N THR A 147 -13.21 0.25 -3.24
CA THR A 147 -12.70 -0.73 -4.21
C THR A 147 -11.58 -1.61 -3.66
N HIS A 148 -11.01 -1.29 -2.49
CA HIS A 148 -10.05 -2.16 -1.78
C HIS A 148 -10.67 -2.90 -0.58
N THR A 149 -11.89 -2.57 -0.21
CA THR A 149 -12.69 -3.34 0.75
C THR A 149 -13.76 -4.11 -0.02
N SER A 150 -13.36 -5.18 -0.73
CA SER A 150 -14.31 -6.27 -0.93
C SER A 150 -14.58 -6.88 0.46
N PRO A 151 -15.84 -6.88 0.94
CA PRO A 151 -16.19 -7.77 2.02
C PRO A 151 -16.17 -9.18 1.43
N LYS A 152 -15.13 -9.96 1.72
CA LYS A 152 -15.33 -11.41 1.81
C LYS A 152 -16.03 -11.66 3.14
N ALA A 153 -17.34 -11.40 3.16
CA ALA A 153 -18.21 -12.07 4.10
C ALA A 153 -18.08 -13.57 3.78
N LYS A 154 -17.37 -14.28 4.64
CA LYS A 154 -17.66 -15.69 4.87
C LYS A 154 -18.73 -15.66 5.96
N GLU A 155 -19.99 -15.73 5.55
CA GLU A 155 -21.03 -16.26 6.42
C GLU A 155 -20.73 -17.76 6.53
N ASN A 156 -20.45 -18.18 7.76
CA ASN A 156 -20.33 -19.57 8.15
C ASN A 156 -20.74 -19.60 9.63
N GLU A 157 -22.06 -19.56 9.87
CA GLU A 157 -22.87 -20.52 10.65
C GLU A 157 -24.29 -19.99 10.79
#